data_AF-A0A0L7SX87-F1
#
_entry.id   AF-A0A0L7SX87-F1
#
_cell.length_a   1.000
_cell.length_b   1.000
_cell.length_c   1.000
_cell.angle_alpha   90.00
_cell.angle_beta   90.00
_cell.angle_gamma   90.00
#
_symmetry.space_group_name_H-M   'P 1'
#
loop_
_entity.id
_entity.type
_entity.pdbx_description
1 polymer ?
#
loop_
_entity_poly.entity_id
_entity_poly.type
_entity_poly.pdbx_seq_one_letter_code
_entity_poly.pdbx_strand_id
1 'polypeptide(L)'
;MNTLKRIQAINWNQIQDDKDLEVWNRLTANFWLPEKVPLSNDLPSWNSLNAQEQQLTIRVFTGLTLLDTIQNVLGAPALMADALTPHEEAVMSNISFMEAVHARSYSSIFSTLCHTSDVDAAYQWSEENQPLQRKADIILEHYHNDDPLKKKIASVFLESFLFYSGFYLPMYWSSRGKLTNTADLIRLIIRDEAVHGYYIGYKYQKALEKVDDTRREELQQFAYDLLLALYENELAYTEALYDEVGWSEEVKAFLHYNANKALMNLGYEALFPAEMAEVNPAILSALSPNADENHDFFSGSGSSYVMGKAVDTEDDDWNF
;
A
#
# COMPACT_ATOMS: atom_id res chain seq x y z
N MET A 1 37.77 0.25 15.85
CA MET A 1 37.75 1.66 15.41
C MET A 1 36.83 1.73 14.20
N ASN A 2 35.65 2.35 14.34
CA ASN A 2 34.80 2.64 13.17
C ASN A 2 35.54 3.69 12.33
N THR A 3 36.09 3.28 11.19
CA THR A 3 36.58 4.20 10.18
C THR A 3 35.41 5.01 9.67
N LEU A 4 35.47 6.34 9.85
CA LEU A 4 34.52 7.27 9.26
C LEU A 4 34.51 7.06 7.74
N LYS A 5 33.47 6.41 7.19
CA LYS A 5 33.23 6.42 5.75
C LYS A 5 32.87 7.85 5.35
N ARG A 6 33.61 8.43 4.40
CA ARG A 6 33.25 9.73 3.82
C ARG A 6 31.94 9.58 3.05
N ILE A 7 30.94 10.39 3.39
CA ILE A 7 29.70 10.52 2.63
C ILE A 7 30.01 11.24 1.32
N GLN A 8 29.50 10.71 0.21
CA GLN A 8 29.62 11.33 -1.11
C GLN A 8 28.35 12.13 -1.43
N ALA A 9 28.50 13.30 -2.06
CA ALA A 9 27.35 14.06 -2.54
C ALA A 9 26.68 13.30 -3.70
N ILE A 10 25.36 13.14 -3.62
CA ILE A 10 24.58 12.53 -4.70
C ILE A 10 24.61 13.38 -5.97
N ASN A 11 24.75 12.74 -7.14
CA ASN A 11 24.74 13.40 -8.44
C ASN A 11 23.64 12.80 -9.33
N TRP A 12 22.52 13.48 -9.46
CA TRP A 12 21.40 13.07 -10.31
C TRP A 12 21.67 13.18 -11.82
N ASN A 13 22.82 13.74 -12.23
CA ASN A 13 23.29 13.71 -13.62
C ASN A 13 24.18 12.49 -13.93
N GLN A 14 24.44 11.63 -12.93
CA GLN A 14 25.19 10.38 -13.07
C GLN A 14 24.40 9.25 -12.40
N ILE A 15 23.31 8.87 -13.06
CA ILE A 15 22.42 7.80 -12.62
C ILE A 15 23.11 6.44 -12.82
N GLN A 16 23.01 5.57 -11.81
CA GLN A 16 23.58 4.22 -11.84
C GLN A 16 22.57 3.17 -12.31
N ASP A 17 21.29 3.43 -12.07
CA ASP A 17 20.16 2.59 -12.45
C ASP A 17 18.99 3.50 -12.86
N ASP A 18 18.57 3.43 -14.12
CA ASP A 18 17.53 4.30 -14.67
C ASP A 18 16.20 4.19 -13.90
N LYS A 19 15.95 3.04 -13.24
CA LYS A 19 14.75 2.85 -12.44
C LYS A 19 14.69 3.76 -11.21
N ASP A 20 15.83 4.19 -10.68
CA ASP A 20 15.86 5.11 -9.53
C ASP A 20 15.22 6.45 -9.90
N LEU A 21 15.58 6.99 -11.08
CA LEU A 21 15.04 8.25 -11.57
C LEU A 21 13.58 8.13 -12.01
N GLU A 22 13.23 7.02 -12.68
CA GLU A 22 11.84 6.76 -13.09
C GLU A 22 10.91 6.72 -11.88
N VAL A 23 11.26 5.94 -10.85
CA VAL A 23 10.45 5.77 -9.64
C VAL A 23 10.44 7.04 -8.80
N TRP A 24 11.58 7.73 -8.67
CA TRP A 24 11.63 9.05 -8.03
C TRP A 24 10.61 10.02 -8.65
N ASN A 25 10.63 10.15 -9.98
CA ASN A 25 9.72 11.05 -10.68
C ASN A 25 8.26 10.61 -10.51
N ARG A 26 7.98 9.30 -10.55
CA ARG A 26 6.63 8.76 -10.37
C ARG A 26 6.08 9.07 -8.99
N LEU A 27 6.80 8.72 -7.93
CA LEU A 27 6.35 8.90 -6.55
C LEU A 27 6.19 10.39 -6.20
N THR A 28 7.15 11.23 -6.60
CA THR A 28 7.09 12.66 -6.32
C THR A 28 5.98 13.38 -7.11
N ALA A 29 5.73 12.99 -8.36
CA ALA A 29 4.60 13.51 -9.13
C ALA A 29 3.24 13.09 -8.57
N ASN A 30 3.18 11.94 -7.90
CA ASN A 30 1.99 11.41 -7.26
C ASN A 30 1.70 12.03 -5.88
N PHE A 31 2.59 12.88 -5.33
CA PHE A 31 2.45 13.42 -3.98
C PHE A 31 1.06 13.97 -3.67
N TRP A 32 0.52 13.55 -2.53
CA TRP A 32 -0.80 13.93 -2.06
C TRP A 32 -0.81 14.15 -0.54
N LEU A 33 -1.87 14.78 -0.06
CA LEU A 33 -2.16 14.98 1.35
C LEU A 33 -3.65 14.72 1.58
N PRO A 34 -4.04 14.13 2.72
CA PRO A 34 -5.44 13.76 2.96
C PRO A 34 -6.38 14.98 2.96
N GLU A 35 -5.90 16.19 3.31
CA GLU A 35 -6.68 17.44 3.25
C GLU A 35 -7.22 17.77 1.86
N LYS A 36 -6.65 17.19 0.80
CA LYS A 36 -7.09 17.42 -0.58
C LYS A 36 -8.35 16.62 -0.94
N VAL A 37 -8.77 15.68 -0.11
CA VAL A 37 -9.93 14.81 -0.35
C VAL A 37 -11.09 15.24 0.57
N PRO A 38 -12.28 15.59 0.05
CA PRO A 38 -13.38 16.12 0.84
C PRO A 38 -14.15 15.02 1.60
N LEU A 39 -13.50 14.42 2.61
CA LEU A 39 -14.04 13.29 3.39
C LEU A 39 -15.38 13.59 4.07
N SER A 40 -15.71 14.86 4.35
CA SER A 40 -17.00 15.24 4.95
C SER A 40 -18.20 14.85 4.08
N ASN A 41 -18.01 14.72 2.77
CA ASN A 41 -19.05 14.31 1.83
C ASN A 41 -19.49 12.85 2.03
N ASP A 42 -18.71 12.05 2.75
CA ASP A 42 -19.06 10.66 3.06
C ASP A 42 -19.95 10.51 4.29
N LEU A 43 -20.13 11.55 5.11
CA LEU A 43 -20.97 11.53 6.33
C LEU A 43 -22.37 10.94 6.11
N PRO A 44 -23.12 11.28 5.04
CA PRO A 44 -24.44 10.68 4.80
C PRO A 44 -24.35 9.16 4.59
N SER A 45 -23.35 8.69 3.83
CA SER A 45 -23.18 7.26 3.57
C SER A 45 -22.64 6.52 4.80
N TRP A 46 -21.76 7.15 5.57
CA TRP A 46 -21.29 6.64 6.87
C TRP A 46 -22.44 6.44 7.86
N ASN A 47 -23.34 7.42 7.97
CA ASN A 47 -24.52 7.35 8.84
C ASN A 47 -25.56 6.32 8.36
N SER A 48 -25.45 5.83 7.12
CA SER A 48 -26.29 4.76 6.59
C SER A 48 -25.78 3.36 6.92
N LEU A 49 -24.53 3.25 7.39
CA LEU A 49 -23.94 1.98 7.82
C LEU A 49 -24.52 1.57 9.16
N ASN A 50 -24.71 0.28 9.37
CA ASN A 50 -25.08 -0.25 10.68
C ASN A 50 -23.86 -0.25 11.64
N ALA A 51 -24.11 -0.49 12.92
CA ALA A 51 -23.07 -0.42 13.94
C ALA A 51 -21.91 -1.43 13.71
N GLN A 52 -22.21 -2.62 13.18
CA GLN A 52 -21.18 -3.63 12.85
C GLN A 52 -20.33 -3.18 11.67
N GLU A 53 -20.94 -2.64 10.62
CA GLU A 53 -20.25 -2.11 9.43
C GLU A 53 -19.34 -0.92 9.79
N GLN A 54 -19.81 -0.02 10.66
CA GLN A 54 -19.00 1.10 11.16
C GLN A 54 -17.82 0.59 12.00
N GLN A 55 -18.08 -0.29 12.96
CA GLN A 55 -17.02 -0.86 13.80
C GLN A 55 -15.96 -1.61 12.97
N LEU A 56 -16.39 -2.42 12.01
CA LEU A 56 -15.51 -3.12 11.07
C LEU A 56 -14.63 -2.13 10.30
N THR A 57 -15.23 -1.08 9.75
CA THR A 57 -14.50 -0.05 8.98
C THR A 57 -13.43 0.63 9.82
N ILE A 58 -13.73 0.97 11.08
CA ILE A 58 -12.75 1.59 11.98
C ILE A 58 -11.62 0.60 12.30
N ARG A 59 -11.94 -0.66 12.64
CA ARG A 59 -10.93 -1.70 12.95
C ARG A 59 -10.01 -2.04 11.78
N VAL A 60 -10.55 -2.05 10.56
CA VAL A 60 -9.75 -2.23 9.35
C VAL A 60 -8.75 -1.08 9.20
N PHE A 61 -9.21 0.17 9.32
CA PHE A 61 -8.31 1.32 9.20
C PHE A 61 -7.29 1.41 10.34
N THR A 62 -7.62 1.01 11.58
CA THR A 62 -6.61 0.94 12.65
C THR A 62 -5.56 -0.13 12.38
N GLY A 63 -5.97 -1.28 11.82
CA GLY A 63 -5.05 -2.32 11.35
C GLY A 63 -4.09 -1.82 10.27
N LEU A 64 -4.60 -1.12 9.25
CA LEU A 64 -3.76 -0.53 8.20
C LEU A 64 -2.83 0.56 8.77
N THR A 65 -3.32 1.39 9.70
CA THR A 65 -2.50 2.42 10.38
C THR A 65 -1.27 1.81 11.04
N LEU A 66 -1.39 0.64 11.69
CA LEU A 66 -0.26 -0.07 12.29
C LEU A 66 0.79 -0.46 11.24
N LEU A 67 0.35 -1.03 10.12
CA LEU A 67 1.24 -1.50 9.06
C LEU A 67 2.00 -0.34 8.39
N ASP A 68 1.30 0.75 8.04
CA ASP A 68 1.92 1.97 7.51
C ASP A 68 2.90 2.59 8.53
N THR A 69 2.59 2.53 9.84
CA THR A 69 3.49 2.99 10.90
C THR A 69 4.77 2.14 10.97
N ILE A 70 4.66 0.81 10.85
CA ILE A 70 5.80 -0.10 10.82
C ILE A 70 6.69 0.22 9.60
N GLN A 71 6.08 0.42 8.43
CA GLN A 71 6.81 0.70 7.20
C GLN A 71 7.50 2.07 7.25
N ASN A 72 6.85 3.09 7.80
CA ASN A 72 7.43 4.41 8.03
C ASN A 72 8.65 4.36 8.96
N VAL A 73 8.48 3.79 10.16
CA VAL A 73 9.45 3.93 11.26
C VAL A 73 10.60 2.95 11.15
N LEU A 74 10.35 1.75 10.60
CA LEU A 74 11.33 0.66 10.58
C LEU A 74 11.56 0.09 9.18
N GLY A 75 10.51 -0.19 8.42
CA GLY A 75 10.61 -0.89 7.14
C GLY A 75 11.46 -0.15 6.10
N ALA A 76 10.98 0.98 5.59
CA ALA A 76 11.71 1.77 4.61
C ALA A 76 13.11 2.20 5.11
N PRO A 77 13.29 2.66 6.37
CA PRO A 77 14.62 2.93 6.91
C PRO A 77 15.57 1.72 6.93
N ALA A 78 15.08 0.51 7.24
CA ALA A 78 15.89 -0.71 7.22
C ALA A 78 16.34 -1.07 5.79
N LEU A 79 15.50 -0.80 4.79
CA LEU A 79 15.82 -1.03 3.38
C LEU A 79 16.84 -0.01 2.83
N MET A 80 16.83 1.23 3.31
CA MET A 80 17.82 2.26 2.92
C MET A 80 19.26 1.79 3.17
N ALA A 81 19.50 1.11 4.29
CA ALA A 81 20.83 0.63 4.65
C ALA A 81 21.40 -0.40 3.64
N ASP A 82 20.51 -1.01 2.86
CA ASP A 82 20.79 -2.08 1.90
C ASP A 82 20.61 -1.61 0.45
N ALA A 83 20.58 -0.30 0.21
CA ALA A 83 20.41 0.29 -1.11
C ALA A 83 21.62 0.00 -2.02
N LEU A 84 21.35 -0.23 -3.31
CA LEU A 84 22.37 -0.51 -4.32
C LEU A 84 23.02 0.77 -4.86
N THR A 85 22.29 1.88 -4.82
CA THR A 85 22.71 3.20 -5.33
C THR A 85 22.37 4.28 -4.31
N PRO A 86 23.07 5.42 -4.29
CA PRO A 86 22.69 6.56 -3.45
C PRO A 86 21.34 7.17 -3.87
N HIS A 87 20.92 6.99 -5.13
CA HIS A 87 19.63 7.44 -5.63
C HIS A 87 18.48 6.60 -5.06
N GLU A 88 18.69 5.30 -4.86
CA GLU A 88 17.75 4.41 -4.19
C GLU A 88 17.52 4.83 -2.73
N GLU A 89 18.54 5.26 -2.00
CA GLU A 89 18.38 5.82 -0.63
C GLU A 89 17.44 7.04 -0.61
N ALA A 90 17.53 7.90 -1.64
CA ALA A 90 16.64 9.05 -1.78
C ALA A 90 15.20 8.62 -2.09
N VAL A 91 15.01 7.62 -2.98
CA VAL A 91 13.69 7.05 -3.25
C VAL A 91 13.08 6.44 -1.99
N MET A 92 13.85 5.62 -1.26
CA MET A 92 13.40 5.03 0.01
C MET A 92 13.03 6.09 1.04
N SER A 93 13.75 7.22 1.08
CA SER A 93 13.40 8.35 1.97
C SER A 93 12.04 8.98 1.62
N ASN A 94 11.71 9.05 0.32
CA ASN A 94 10.39 9.47 -0.11
C ASN A 94 9.31 8.45 0.26
N ILE A 95 9.56 7.15 0.06
CA ILE A 95 8.66 6.07 0.50
C ILE A 95 8.38 6.20 1.98
N SER A 96 9.42 6.23 2.83
CA SER A 96 9.28 6.40 4.28
C SER A 96 8.40 7.62 4.64
N PHE A 97 8.60 8.76 3.98
CA PHE A 97 7.73 9.92 4.20
C PHE A 97 6.27 9.68 3.78
N MET A 98 6.04 9.03 2.63
CA MET A 98 4.69 8.73 2.16
C MET A 98 3.95 7.74 3.07
N GLU A 99 4.65 6.76 3.67
CA GLU A 99 4.05 5.89 4.70
C GLU A 99 3.50 6.68 5.89
N ALA A 100 4.19 7.76 6.30
CA ALA A 100 3.67 8.65 7.34
C ALA A 100 2.43 9.43 6.87
N VAL A 101 2.36 9.80 5.59
CA VAL A 101 1.16 10.40 4.99
C VAL A 101 0.01 9.39 4.96
N HIS A 102 0.28 8.12 4.61
CA HIS A 102 -0.69 7.03 4.65
C HIS A 102 -1.25 6.85 6.06
N ALA A 103 -0.39 6.63 7.06
CA ALA A 103 -0.80 6.48 8.45
C ALA A 103 -1.63 7.68 8.96
N ARG A 104 -1.21 8.92 8.62
CA ARG A 104 -1.95 10.14 8.98
C ARG A 104 -3.31 10.25 8.29
N SER A 105 -3.45 9.68 7.09
CA SER A 105 -4.68 9.77 6.31
C SER A 105 -5.85 9.04 6.99
N TYR A 106 -5.61 7.91 7.66
CA TYR A 106 -6.65 7.23 8.44
C TYR A 106 -7.15 8.07 9.61
N SER A 107 -6.27 8.80 10.30
CA SER A 107 -6.69 9.76 11.33
C SER A 107 -7.55 10.89 10.76
N SER A 108 -7.32 11.29 9.50
CA SER A 108 -8.16 12.28 8.81
C SER A 108 -9.57 11.72 8.53
N ILE A 109 -9.67 10.43 8.18
CA ILE A 109 -10.95 9.70 8.06
C ILE A 109 -11.65 9.64 9.43
N PHE A 110 -10.94 9.21 10.48
CA PHE A 110 -11.49 9.08 11.83
C PHE A 110 -12.02 10.40 12.37
N SER A 111 -11.24 11.47 12.30
CA SER A 111 -11.64 12.80 12.77
C SER A 111 -12.86 13.37 12.03
N THR A 112 -13.11 12.91 10.80
CA THR A 112 -14.22 13.40 9.98
C THR A 112 -15.50 12.57 10.20
N LEU A 113 -15.38 11.24 10.27
CA LEU A 113 -16.52 10.33 10.24
C LEU A 113 -16.88 9.74 11.61
N CYS A 114 -15.90 9.53 12.48
CA CYS A 114 -16.05 8.65 13.64
C CYS A 114 -16.15 9.40 14.96
N HIS A 115 -16.78 8.79 15.97
CA HIS A 115 -16.67 9.26 17.35
C HIS A 115 -15.36 8.79 17.97
N THR A 116 -14.72 9.65 18.78
CA THR A 116 -13.45 9.34 19.45
C THR A 116 -13.52 8.04 20.26
N SER A 117 -14.63 7.78 20.94
CA SER A 117 -14.81 6.55 21.73
C SER A 117 -14.71 5.26 20.91
N ASP A 118 -15.22 5.28 19.68
CA ASP A 118 -15.19 4.09 18.81
C ASP A 118 -13.80 3.89 18.22
N VAL A 119 -13.10 4.99 17.94
CA VAL A 119 -11.72 5.00 17.48
C VAL A 119 -10.80 4.46 18.58
N ASP A 120 -10.90 4.98 19.80
CA ASP A 120 -10.11 4.52 20.96
C ASP A 120 -10.32 3.02 21.22
N ALA A 121 -11.56 2.55 21.14
CA ALA A 121 -11.88 1.12 21.28
C ALA A 121 -11.26 0.27 20.14
N ALA A 122 -11.21 0.79 18.91
CA ALA A 122 -10.57 0.10 17.80
C ALA A 122 -9.04 0.09 17.89
N TYR A 123 -8.41 1.13 18.44
CA TYR A 123 -6.98 1.13 18.76
C TYR A 123 -6.65 0.11 19.84
N GLN A 124 -7.40 0.09 20.94
CA GLN A 124 -7.22 -0.94 21.98
C GLN A 124 -7.41 -2.35 21.40
N TRP A 125 -8.47 -2.55 20.60
CA TRP A 125 -8.67 -3.83 19.91
C TRP A 125 -7.47 -4.20 19.03
N SER A 126 -6.87 -3.24 18.32
CA SER A 126 -5.73 -3.51 17.43
C SER A 126 -4.48 -3.96 18.19
N GLU A 127 -4.25 -3.43 19.40
CA GLU A 127 -3.16 -3.83 20.30
C GLU A 127 -3.37 -5.24 20.87
N GLU A 128 -4.62 -5.64 21.10
CA GLU A 128 -4.97 -6.94 21.69
C GLU A 128 -5.21 -8.04 20.62
N ASN A 129 -5.45 -7.66 19.36
CA ASN A 129 -5.77 -8.58 18.27
C ASN A 129 -4.56 -9.44 17.89
N GLN A 130 -4.63 -10.73 18.23
CA GLN A 130 -3.51 -11.66 18.08
C GLN A 130 -3.02 -11.81 16.63
N PRO A 131 -3.88 -12.00 15.60
CA PRO A 131 -3.40 -12.09 14.22
C PRO A 131 -2.76 -10.78 13.69
N LEU A 132 -3.26 -9.62 14.11
CA LEU A 132 -2.67 -8.32 13.74
C LEU A 132 -1.29 -8.11 14.35
N GLN A 133 -1.14 -8.38 15.65
CA GLN A 133 0.16 -8.30 16.30
C GLN A 133 1.12 -9.37 15.74
N ARG A 134 0.63 -10.57 15.43
CA ARG A 134 1.45 -11.64 14.88
C ARG A 134 2.03 -11.33 13.50
N LYS A 135 1.24 -10.75 12.57
CA LYS A 135 1.80 -10.32 11.27
C LYS A 135 2.82 -9.19 11.45
N ALA A 136 2.56 -8.25 12.36
CA ALA A 136 3.50 -7.18 12.68
C ALA A 136 4.82 -7.77 13.20
N ASP A 137 4.78 -8.70 14.15
CA ASP A 137 5.95 -9.37 14.71
C ASP A 137 6.77 -10.11 13.65
N ILE A 138 6.13 -10.85 12.75
CA ILE A 138 6.80 -11.59 11.66
C ILE A 138 7.57 -10.61 10.76
N ILE A 139 6.93 -9.51 10.36
CA ILE A 139 7.57 -8.51 9.50
C ILE A 139 8.71 -7.78 10.23
N LEU A 140 8.48 -7.38 11.49
CA LEU A 140 9.48 -6.70 12.33
C LEU A 140 10.71 -7.57 12.56
N GLU A 141 10.54 -8.88 12.79
CA GLU A 141 11.63 -9.83 12.92
C GLU A 141 12.54 -9.77 11.68
N HIS A 142 11.96 -9.74 10.48
CA HIS A 142 12.74 -9.66 9.25
C HIS A 142 13.40 -8.30 9.03
N TYR A 143 12.77 -7.19 9.41
CA TYR A 143 13.40 -5.86 9.35
C TYR A 143 14.57 -5.69 10.32
N HIS A 144 14.52 -6.34 11.48
CA HIS A 144 15.62 -6.35 12.44
C HIS A 144 16.75 -7.32 12.10
N ASN A 145 16.49 -8.36 11.32
CA ASN A 145 17.49 -9.34 10.90
C ASN A 145 18.50 -8.76 9.89
N ASP A 146 19.72 -9.30 9.89
CA ASP A 146 20.84 -8.81 9.06
C ASP A 146 20.80 -9.27 7.58
N ASP A 147 19.67 -9.77 7.08
CA ASP A 147 19.55 -10.34 5.73
C ASP A 147 18.84 -9.39 4.76
N PRO A 148 19.58 -8.67 3.88
CA PRO A 148 19.01 -7.62 3.02
C PRO A 148 17.93 -8.11 2.06
N LEU A 149 18.07 -9.35 1.58
CA LEU A 149 17.17 -9.92 0.60
C LEU A 149 15.86 -10.37 1.27
N LYS A 150 15.95 -10.95 2.48
CA LYS A 150 14.75 -11.33 3.26
C LYS A 150 13.96 -10.12 3.73
N LYS A 151 14.61 -8.99 4.07
CA LYS A 151 13.92 -7.71 4.34
C LYS A 151 13.07 -7.26 3.16
N LYS A 152 13.64 -7.29 1.94
CA LYS A 152 12.93 -6.88 0.72
C LYS A 152 11.74 -7.81 0.42
N ILE A 153 11.89 -9.12 0.61
CA ILE A 153 10.78 -10.09 0.49
C ILE A 153 9.67 -9.74 1.49
N ALA A 154 9.99 -9.58 2.77
CA ALA A 154 9.01 -9.23 3.81
C ALA A 154 8.29 -7.92 3.49
N SER A 155 9.02 -6.91 3.01
CA SER A 155 8.45 -5.63 2.63
C SER A 155 7.50 -5.72 1.45
N VAL A 156 7.86 -6.47 0.40
CA VAL A 156 6.95 -6.70 -0.73
C VAL A 156 5.69 -7.45 -0.29
N PHE A 157 5.80 -8.44 0.61
CA PHE A 157 4.60 -9.10 1.15
C PHE A 157 3.74 -8.18 2.03
N LEU A 158 4.36 -7.26 2.77
CA LEU A 158 3.61 -6.23 3.49
C LEU A 158 2.81 -5.36 2.51
N GLU A 159 3.51 -4.67 1.61
CA GLU A 159 2.97 -3.64 0.70
C GLU A 159 2.05 -4.20 -0.38
N SER A 160 2.39 -5.35 -0.96
CA SER A 160 1.67 -5.93 -2.11
C SER A 160 0.68 -7.04 -1.74
N PHE A 161 0.57 -7.43 -0.47
CA PHE A 161 -0.31 -8.51 -0.03
C PHE A 161 -1.04 -8.22 1.29
N LEU A 162 -0.34 -7.96 2.39
CA LEU A 162 -0.97 -7.86 3.73
C LEU A 162 -1.93 -6.68 3.87
N PHE A 163 -1.66 -5.53 3.24
CA PHE A 163 -2.61 -4.41 3.26
C PHE A 163 -3.95 -4.73 2.57
N TYR A 164 -3.98 -5.70 1.66
CA TYR A 164 -5.14 -5.94 0.81
C TYR A 164 -6.31 -6.64 1.52
N SER A 165 -6.10 -7.28 2.68
CA SER A 165 -7.22 -7.68 3.55
C SER A 165 -8.01 -6.48 4.06
N GLY A 166 -7.35 -5.33 4.26
CA GLY A 166 -7.99 -4.09 4.66
C GLY A 166 -8.49 -3.26 3.47
N PHE A 167 -7.70 -3.15 2.39
CA PHE A 167 -8.11 -2.40 1.19
C PHE A 167 -9.34 -2.98 0.48
N TYR A 168 -9.69 -4.24 0.74
CA TYR A 168 -10.95 -4.83 0.27
C TYR A 168 -12.17 -3.98 0.64
N LEU A 169 -12.27 -3.56 1.91
CA LEU A 169 -13.45 -2.93 2.46
C LEU A 169 -13.80 -1.55 1.85
N PRO A 170 -12.89 -0.58 1.73
CA PRO A 170 -13.19 0.69 1.07
C PRO A 170 -13.55 0.50 -0.42
N MET A 171 -12.96 -0.49 -1.11
CA MET A 171 -13.33 -0.82 -2.49
C MET A 171 -14.73 -1.46 -2.56
N TYR A 172 -15.06 -2.31 -1.60
CA TYR A 172 -16.39 -2.88 -1.43
C TYR A 172 -17.45 -1.79 -1.21
N TRP A 173 -17.16 -0.80 -0.37
CA TRP A 173 -18.03 0.36 -0.17
C TRP A 173 -18.19 1.19 -1.43
N SER A 174 -17.08 1.49 -2.11
CA SER A 174 -17.08 2.26 -3.36
C SER A 174 -17.94 1.60 -4.44
N SER A 175 -17.84 0.27 -4.59
CA SER A 175 -18.66 -0.48 -5.55
C SER A 175 -20.18 -0.40 -5.29
N ARG A 176 -20.58 0.07 -4.10
CA ARG A 176 -21.97 0.28 -3.66
C ARG A 176 -22.33 1.75 -3.55
N GLY A 177 -21.48 2.66 -4.04
CA GLY A 177 -21.70 4.10 -3.94
C GLY A 177 -21.65 4.65 -2.51
N LYS A 178 -20.97 3.94 -1.59
CA LYS A 178 -20.77 4.37 -0.20
C LYS A 178 -19.31 4.72 0.04
N LEU A 179 -19.06 5.67 0.94
CA LEU A 179 -17.70 6.09 1.33
C LEU A 179 -16.77 6.34 0.13
N THR A 180 -17.28 7.03 -0.90
CA THR A 180 -16.59 7.16 -2.19
C THR A 180 -15.36 8.06 -2.09
N ASN A 181 -15.42 9.13 -1.30
CA ASN A 181 -14.27 10.01 -1.07
C ASN A 181 -13.20 9.31 -0.23
N THR A 182 -13.61 8.50 0.73
CA THR A 182 -12.72 7.64 1.50
C THR A 182 -12.03 6.64 0.57
N ALA A 183 -12.77 6.03 -0.36
CA ALA A 183 -12.19 5.13 -1.35
C ALA A 183 -11.21 5.86 -2.29
N ASP A 184 -11.48 7.11 -2.69
CA ASP A 184 -10.54 7.93 -3.45
C ASP A 184 -9.23 8.16 -2.70
N LEU A 185 -9.30 8.47 -1.40
CA LEU A 185 -8.12 8.57 -0.55
C LEU A 185 -7.36 7.24 -0.51
N ILE A 186 -8.04 6.11 -0.33
CA ILE A 186 -7.40 4.78 -0.31
C ILE A 186 -6.79 4.43 -1.67
N ARG A 187 -7.37 4.87 -2.80
CA ARG A 187 -6.76 4.68 -4.14
C ARG A 187 -5.43 5.41 -4.28
N LEU A 188 -5.28 6.57 -3.63
CA LEU A 188 -3.99 7.27 -3.61
C LEU A 188 -2.92 6.43 -2.88
N ILE A 189 -3.27 5.82 -1.75
CA ILE A 189 -2.40 4.87 -1.04
C ILE A 189 -2.06 3.67 -1.94
N ILE A 190 -3.07 2.99 -2.50
CA ILE A 190 -2.87 1.80 -3.36
C ILE A 190 -1.98 2.13 -4.57
N ARG A 191 -2.11 3.33 -5.15
CA ARG A 191 -1.27 3.77 -6.26
C ARG A 191 0.20 3.90 -5.84
N ASP A 192 0.46 4.36 -4.63
CA ASP A 192 1.81 4.51 -4.09
C ASP A 192 2.37 3.12 -3.71
N GLU A 193 1.63 2.30 -2.98
CA GLU A 193 1.98 0.92 -2.61
C GLU A 193 2.27 0.01 -3.81
N ALA A 194 1.53 0.19 -4.91
CA ALA A 194 1.80 -0.55 -6.15
C ALA A 194 3.19 -0.22 -6.72
N VAL A 195 3.63 1.04 -6.59
CA VAL A 195 4.96 1.47 -7.02
C VAL A 195 6.02 1.03 -6.00
N HIS A 196 5.73 1.09 -4.70
CA HIS A 196 6.63 0.64 -3.64
C HIS A 196 6.96 -0.86 -3.81
N GLY A 197 5.93 -1.70 -3.89
CA GLY A 197 6.08 -3.15 -4.07
C GLY A 197 6.80 -3.52 -5.36
N TYR A 198 6.51 -2.82 -6.46
CA TYR A 198 7.25 -2.99 -7.72
C TYR A 198 8.73 -2.63 -7.56
N TYR A 199 9.04 -1.47 -6.97
CA TYR A 199 10.40 -0.97 -6.89
C TYR A 199 11.26 -1.80 -5.93
N ILE A 200 10.73 -2.15 -4.75
CA ILE A 200 11.43 -3.01 -3.79
C ILE A 200 11.62 -4.42 -4.38
N GLY A 201 10.61 -4.96 -5.05
CA GLY A 201 10.70 -6.25 -5.77
C GLY A 201 11.72 -6.23 -6.90
N TYR A 202 11.80 -5.13 -7.66
CA TYR A 202 12.84 -4.92 -8.66
C TYR A 202 14.24 -4.89 -8.03
N LYS A 203 14.43 -4.14 -6.94
CA LYS A 203 15.73 -4.07 -6.23
C LYS A 203 16.11 -5.40 -5.59
N TYR A 204 15.13 -6.19 -5.14
CA TYR A 204 15.34 -7.58 -4.73
C TYR A 204 15.93 -8.41 -5.88
N GLN A 205 15.30 -8.39 -7.06
CA GLN A 205 15.78 -9.12 -8.23
C GLN A 205 17.19 -8.67 -8.67
N LYS A 206 17.48 -7.35 -8.64
CA LYS A 206 18.82 -6.81 -8.93
C LYS A 206 19.88 -7.28 -7.95
N ALA A 207 19.53 -7.42 -6.67
CA ALA A 207 20.45 -7.96 -5.67
C ALA A 207 20.60 -9.49 -5.81
N LEU A 208 19.52 -10.19 -6.22
CA LEU A 208 19.51 -11.63 -6.48
C LEU A 208 20.42 -12.03 -7.66
N GLU A 209 20.63 -11.15 -8.65
CA GLU A 209 21.61 -11.38 -9.74
C GLU A 209 23.06 -11.58 -9.24
N LYS A 210 23.37 -11.16 -8.01
CA LYS A 210 24.74 -11.19 -7.45
C LYS A 210 25.00 -12.39 -6.52
N VAL A 211 23.99 -13.20 -6.23
CA VAL A 211 24.12 -14.38 -5.37
C VAL A 211 24.23 -15.66 -6.20
N ASP A 212 24.78 -16.72 -5.62
CA ASP A 212 24.88 -18.03 -6.26
C ASP A 212 23.53 -18.77 -6.34
N ASP A 213 23.48 -19.84 -7.12
CA ASP A 213 22.25 -20.61 -7.36
C ASP A 213 21.71 -21.25 -6.07
N THR A 214 22.59 -21.74 -5.20
CA THR A 214 22.20 -22.30 -3.89
C THR A 214 21.45 -21.27 -3.06
N ARG A 215 21.97 -20.04 -2.99
CA ARG A 215 21.34 -18.95 -2.23
C ARG A 215 20.05 -18.49 -2.89
N ARG A 216 19.98 -18.50 -4.23
CA ARG A 216 18.76 -18.19 -4.97
C ARG A 216 17.63 -19.17 -4.66
N GLU A 217 17.93 -20.47 -4.63
CA GLU A 217 16.98 -21.52 -4.24
C GLU A 217 16.55 -21.36 -2.77
N GLU A 218 17.48 -21.07 -1.86
CA GLU A 218 17.15 -20.81 -0.44
C GLU A 218 16.17 -19.63 -0.29
N LEU A 219 16.42 -18.53 -1.00
CA LEU A 219 15.58 -17.33 -0.93
C LEU A 219 14.21 -17.55 -1.57
N GLN A 220 14.12 -18.34 -2.64
CA GLN A 220 12.85 -18.72 -3.24
C GLN A 220 12.03 -19.56 -2.27
N GLN A 221 12.64 -20.59 -1.66
CA GLN A 221 11.95 -21.40 -0.66
C GLN A 221 11.49 -20.56 0.53
N PHE A 222 12.38 -19.69 1.03
CA PHE A 222 12.06 -18.75 2.09
C PHE A 222 10.88 -17.84 1.73
N ALA A 223 10.80 -17.32 0.51
CA ALA A 223 9.70 -16.47 0.08
C ALA A 223 8.36 -17.21 0.11
N TYR A 224 8.31 -18.46 -0.37
CA TYR A 224 7.10 -19.27 -0.31
C TYR A 224 6.73 -19.64 1.13
N ASP A 225 7.69 -20.02 1.97
CA ASP A 225 7.45 -20.38 3.37
C ASP A 225 6.92 -19.17 4.16
N LEU A 226 7.53 -17.99 3.98
CA LEU A 226 7.09 -16.75 4.61
C LEU A 226 5.69 -16.35 4.11
N LEU A 227 5.43 -16.44 2.80
CA LEU A 227 4.11 -16.15 2.24
C LEU A 227 3.04 -17.04 2.86
N LEU A 228 3.29 -18.35 2.97
CA LEU A 228 2.33 -19.29 3.56
C LEU A 228 2.08 -18.99 5.04
N ALA A 229 3.13 -18.72 5.82
CA ALA A 229 2.99 -18.35 7.23
C ALA A 229 2.20 -17.05 7.42
N LEU A 230 2.47 -16.04 6.59
CA LEU A 230 1.71 -14.79 6.57
C LEU A 230 0.26 -15.01 6.14
N TYR A 231 0.05 -15.79 5.08
CA TYR A 231 -1.28 -16.11 4.56
C TYR A 231 -2.14 -16.85 5.59
N GLU A 232 -1.62 -17.88 6.25
CA GLU A 232 -2.34 -18.60 7.32
C GLU A 232 -2.78 -17.65 8.45
N ASN A 233 -1.88 -16.74 8.86
CA ASN A 233 -2.21 -15.72 9.84
C ASN A 233 -3.25 -14.71 9.30
N GLU A 234 -3.15 -14.35 8.02
CA GLU A 234 -4.06 -13.41 7.36
C GLU A 234 -5.48 -13.96 7.21
N LEU A 235 -5.63 -15.28 7.05
CA LEU A 235 -6.92 -15.97 7.12
C LEU A 235 -7.58 -15.75 8.50
N ALA A 236 -6.83 -15.97 9.58
CA ALA A 236 -7.34 -15.76 10.93
C ALA A 236 -7.67 -14.29 11.21
N TYR A 237 -6.87 -13.35 10.70
CA TYR A 237 -7.16 -11.91 10.80
C TYR A 237 -8.44 -11.54 10.02
N THR A 238 -8.59 -12.10 8.82
CA THR A 238 -9.76 -11.88 7.96
C THR A 238 -11.02 -12.40 8.64
N GLU A 239 -11.00 -13.62 9.18
CA GLU A 239 -12.14 -14.20 9.89
C GLU A 239 -12.51 -13.38 11.13
N ALA A 240 -11.51 -12.92 11.90
CA ALA A 240 -11.72 -12.06 13.07
C ALA A 240 -12.36 -10.69 12.75
N LEU A 241 -12.29 -10.24 11.49
CA LEU A 241 -12.89 -8.98 11.03
C LEU A 241 -14.22 -9.21 10.31
N TYR A 242 -14.26 -10.16 9.36
CA TYR A 242 -15.28 -10.21 8.32
C TYR A 242 -16.31 -11.33 8.48
N ASP A 243 -16.14 -12.26 9.44
CA ASP A 243 -17.09 -13.37 9.63
C ASP A 243 -18.49 -12.89 10.02
N GLU A 244 -18.58 -11.88 10.88
CA GLU A 244 -19.87 -11.35 11.35
C GLU A 244 -20.67 -10.67 10.23
N VAL A 245 -19.99 -10.14 9.20
CA VAL A 245 -20.61 -9.52 8.03
C VAL A 245 -20.72 -10.48 6.82
N GLY A 246 -20.13 -11.68 6.93
CA GLY A 246 -20.21 -12.73 5.92
C GLY A 246 -19.36 -12.49 4.67
N TRP A 247 -18.29 -11.71 4.75
CA TRP A 247 -17.45 -11.36 3.59
C TRP A 247 -16.08 -12.07 3.56
N SER A 248 -15.80 -12.93 4.53
CA SER A 248 -14.47 -13.57 4.68
C SER A 248 -14.02 -14.31 3.42
N GLU A 249 -14.88 -15.08 2.77
CA GLU A 249 -14.50 -15.83 1.56
C GLU A 249 -14.18 -14.91 0.36
N GLU A 250 -14.88 -13.78 0.23
CA GLU A 250 -14.58 -12.77 -0.81
C GLU A 250 -13.22 -12.10 -0.55
N VAL A 251 -12.91 -11.81 0.72
CA VAL A 251 -11.62 -11.26 1.14
C VAL A 251 -10.49 -12.28 0.92
N LYS A 252 -10.71 -13.56 1.20
CA LYS A 252 -9.74 -14.64 0.95
C LYS A 252 -9.40 -14.78 -0.53
N ALA A 253 -10.39 -14.70 -1.42
CA ALA A 253 -10.15 -14.68 -2.86
C ALA A 253 -9.31 -13.45 -3.29
N PHE A 254 -9.59 -12.30 -2.68
CA PHE A 254 -8.80 -11.08 -2.90
C PHE A 254 -7.36 -11.18 -2.38
N LEU A 255 -7.16 -11.90 -1.26
CA LEU A 255 -5.83 -12.20 -0.72
C LEU A 255 -5.03 -13.09 -1.67
N HIS A 256 -5.62 -14.16 -2.22
CA HIS A 256 -4.94 -15.00 -3.22
C HIS A 256 -4.49 -14.21 -4.45
N TYR A 257 -5.36 -13.32 -4.95
CA TYR A 257 -5.06 -12.45 -6.08
C TYR A 257 -3.86 -11.54 -5.81
N ASN A 258 -3.78 -10.92 -4.64
CA ASN A 258 -2.69 -10.02 -4.29
C ASN A 258 -1.41 -10.76 -3.86
N ALA A 259 -1.50 -11.95 -3.25
CA ALA A 259 -0.35 -12.82 -2.99
C ALA A 259 0.39 -13.18 -4.28
N ASN A 260 -0.35 -13.49 -5.35
CA ASN A 260 0.24 -13.74 -6.67
C ASN A 260 0.95 -12.50 -7.23
N LYS A 261 0.37 -11.30 -7.07
CA LYS A 261 1.03 -10.04 -7.48
C LYS A 261 2.32 -9.78 -6.71
N ALA A 262 2.33 -10.03 -5.40
CA ALA A 262 3.52 -9.87 -4.57
C ALA A 262 4.65 -10.82 -5.01
N LEU A 263 4.33 -12.08 -5.32
CA LEU A 263 5.28 -13.03 -5.90
C LEU A 263 5.82 -12.57 -7.26
N MET A 264 4.95 -12.06 -8.14
CA MET A 264 5.37 -11.53 -9.44
C MET A 264 6.31 -10.32 -9.31
N ASN A 265 6.07 -9.43 -8.33
CA ASN A 265 6.99 -8.32 -8.02
C ASN A 265 8.38 -8.82 -7.61
N LEU A 266 8.47 -9.97 -6.93
CA LEU A 266 9.75 -10.62 -6.57
C LEU A 266 10.36 -11.44 -7.71
N GLY A 267 9.68 -11.57 -8.86
CA GLY A 267 10.14 -12.36 -9.99
C GLY A 267 9.81 -13.85 -9.89
N TYR A 268 8.86 -14.23 -9.02
CA TYR A 268 8.41 -15.61 -8.83
C TYR A 268 7.09 -15.90 -9.54
N GLU A 269 6.84 -17.19 -9.75
CA GLU A 269 5.58 -17.67 -10.31
C GLU A 269 4.46 -17.59 -9.28
N ALA A 270 3.24 -17.37 -9.79
CA ALA A 270 2.01 -17.38 -8.99
C ALA A 270 1.85 -18.72 -8.25
N LEU A 271 1.44 -18.64 -6.99
CA LEU A 271 1.21 -19.80 -6.13
C LEU A 271 -0.25 -20.27 -6.22
N PHE A 272 -1.20 -19.32 -6.18
CA PHE A 272 -2.62 -19.64 -6.14
C PHE A 272 -3.19 -19.72 -7.56
N PRO A 273 -3.98 -20.77 -7.88
CA PRO A 273 -4.58 -20.92 -9.19
C PRO A 273 -5.70 -19.89 -9.41
N ALA A 274 -6.06 -19.65 -10.68
CA ALA A 274 -6.99 -18.59 -11.06
C ALA A 274 -8.37 -18.73 -10.39
N GLU A 275 -8.83 -19.97 -10.15
CA GLU A 275 -10.11 -20.26 -9.51
C GLU A 275 -10.13 -19.87 -8.03
N MET A 276 -8.98 -19.86 -7.36
CA MET A 276 -8.87 -19.39 -5.98
C MET A 276 -8.70 -17.86 -5.89
N ALA A 277 -8.27 -17.22 -6.97
CA ALA A 277 -8.01 -15.78 -7.06
C ALA A 277 -9.11 -15.03 -7.85
N GLU A 278 -10.33 -15.58 -7.92
CA GLU A 278 -11.45 -14.97 -8.62
C GLU A 278 -12.06 -13.83 -7.79
N VAL A 279 -11.67 -12.60 -8.11
CA VAL A 279 -12.15 -11.39 -7.44
C VAL A 279 -13.39 -10.86 -8.17
N ASN A 280 -14.40 -10.45 -7.40
CA ASN A 280 -15.59 -9.81 -7.95
C ASN A 280 -15.21 -8.62 -8.87
N PRO A 281 -15.66 -8.57 -10.13
CA PRO A 281 -15.31 -7.52 -11.09
C PRO A 281 -15.63 -6.10 -10.60
N ALA A 282 -16.64 -5.93 -9.74
CA ALA A 282 -16.97 -4.64 -9.17
C ALA A 282 -15.88 -4.11 -8.22
N ILE A 283 -15.20 -5.00 -7.48
CA ILE A 283 -14.06 -4.66 -6.63
C ILE A 283 -12.85 -4.30 -7.50
N LEU A 284 -12.58 -5.08 -8.56
CA LEU A 284 -11.50 -4.77 -9.50
C LEU A 284 -11.71 -3.44 -10.23
N SER A 285 -12.95 -3.13 -10.62
CA SER A 285 -13.30 -1.83 -11.20
C SER A 285 -13.12 -0.69 -10.19
N ALA A 286 -13.41 -0.93 -8.91
CA ALA A 286 -13.23 0.07 -7.87
C ALA A 286 -11.74 0.35 -7.57
N LEU A 287 -10.83 -0.61 -7.78
CA LEU A 287 -9.37 -0.41 -7.63
C LEU A 287 -8.77 0.50 -8.70
N SER A 288 -9.42 0.63 -9.85
CA SER A 288 -8.93 1.42 -10.97
C SER A 288 -10.11 2.16 -11.59
N PRO A 289 -10.60 3.25 -10.96
CA PRO A 289 -11.48 4.15 -11.68
C PRO A 289 -10.66 4.65 -12.87
N ASN A 290 -11.19 4.42 -14.08
CA ASN A 290 -10.59 4.97 -15.29
C ASN A 290 -10.33 6.46 -15.07
N ALA A 291 -9.32 7.01 -15.76
CA ALA A 291 -9.08 8.47 -15.78
C ALA A 291 -10.31 9.30 -16.24
N ASP A 292 -11.38 8.62 -16.68
CA ASP A 292 -12.66 9.13 -17.15
C ASP A 292 -13.81 9.00 -16.12
N GLU A 293 -13.54 8.88 -14.81
CA GLU A 293 -14.56 9.27 -13.83
C GLU A 293 -14.83 10.76 -14.03
N ASN A 294 -15.95 11.07 -14.69
CA ASN A 294 -16.51 12.40 -14.79
C ASN A 294 -16.84 12.87 -13.38
N HIS A 295 -15.87 13.50 -12.70
CA HIS A 295 -16.16 14.34 -11.56
C HIS A 295 -17.04 15.48 -12.07
N ASP A 296 -18.25 15.60 -11.52
CA ASP A 296 -18.99 16.85 -11.68
C ASP A 296 -18.11 17.95 -11.08
N PHE A 297 -18.07 19.13 -11.70
CA PHE A 297 -17.18 20.24 -11.34
C PHE A 297 -17.25 20.64 -9.85
N PHE A 298 -18.29 20.18 -9.15
CA PHE A 298 -18.55 20.38 -7.73
C PHE A 298 -18.24 19.18 -6.81
N SER A 299 -17.85 18.00 -7.34
CA SER A 299 -17.85 16.73 -6.58
C SER A 299 -16.48 16.16 -6.20
N GLY A 300 -15.35 16.79 -6.54
CA GLY A 300 -14.05 16.36 -6.00
C GLY A 300 -12.86 16.63 -6.91
N SER A 301 -11.68 16.66 -6.29
CA SER A 301 -10.38 16.66 -6.93
C SER A 301 -10.14 15.30 -7.58
N GLY A 302 -10.06 15.26 -8.91
CA GLY A 302 -9.80 14.03 -9.64
C GLY A 302 -8.50 13.33 -9.21
N SER A 303 -8.48 12.01 -9.37
CA SER A 303 -7.36 11.11 -9.05
C SER A 303 -6.07 11.39 -9.85
N SER A 304 -6.11 12.31 -10.81
CA SER A 304 -4.98 12.74 -11.62
C SER A 304 -4.76 14.26 -11.53
N TYR A 305 -3.56 14.66 -11.11
CA TYR A 305 -3.13 16.05 -11.21
C TYR A 305 -2.72 16.31 -12.68
N VAL A 306 -3.61 16.92 -13.45
CA VAL A 306 -3.25 17.47 -14.76
C VAL A 306 -2.74 18.89 -14.52
N MET A 307 -1.43 19.12 -14.65
CA MET A 307 -0.94 20.50 -14.81
C MET A 307 -1.54 21.05 -16.09
N GLY A 308 -2.48 21.99 -15.96
CA GLY A 308 -3.03 22.72 -17.10
C GLY A 308 -1.90 23.38 -17.87
N LYS A 309 -1.71 22.98 -19.13
CA LYS A 309 -0.89 23.75 -20.05
C LYS A 309 -1.71 24.97 -20.46
N ALA A 310 -1.29 26.14 -19.98
CA ALA A 310 -1.75 27.38 -20.58
C ALA A 310 -1.20 27.43 -22.01
N VAL A 311 -2.11 27.51 -22.98
CA VAL A 311 -1.80 27.79 -24.38
C VAL A 311 -2.44 29.14 -24.66
N ASP A 312 -1.64 30.07 -25.19
CA ASP A 312 -2.18 31.35 -25.65
C ASP A 312 -3.10 31.08 -26.85
N THR A 313 -4.25 31.75 -26.88
CA THR A 313 -5.15 31.66 -28.02
C THR A 313 -4.49 32.23 -29.26
N GLU A 314 -4.56 31.50 -30.38
CA GLU A 314 -4.09 31.96 -31.69
C GLU A 314 -5.26 32.59 -32.47
N ASP A 315 -4.97 33.50 -33.40
CA ASP A 315 -6.01 34.15 -34.21
C ASP A 315 -6.86 33.14 -35.00
N ASP A 316 -6.30 31.97 -35.30
CA ASP A 316 -6.99 30.86 -35.98
C ASP A 316 -8.08 30.20 -35.12
N ASP A 317 -8.03 30.33 -33.78
CA ASP A 317 -9.07 29.84 -32.87
C ASP A 317 -10.37 30.65 -32.99
N TRP A 318 -10.32 31.81 -33.66
CA TRP A 318 -11.44 32.73 -33.86
C TRP A 318 -11.98 32.73 -35.29
N ASN A 319 -11.51 31.82 -36.13
CA ASN A 319 -12.04 31.59 -37.47
C ASN A 319 -13.24 30.63 -37.43
N PHE A 320 -14.40 31.14 -37.03
CA PHE A 320 -15.70 30.45 -37.13
C PHE A 320 -16.41 30.68 -38.47
#